data_AF-A0A8J4GQI7-F1
#
_entry.id   AF-A0A8J4GQI7-F1
#
_cell.length_a   1.000
_cell.length_b   1.000
_cell.length_c   1.000
_cell.angle_alpha   90.00
_cell.angle_beta   90.00
_cell.angle_gamma   90.00
#
_symmetry.space_group_name_H-M   'P 1'
#
loop_
_entity.id
_entity.type
_entity.pdbx_description
1 polymer ?
#
loop_
_entity_poly.entity_id
_entity_poly.type
_entity_poly.pdbx_seq_one_letter_code
_entity_poly.pdbx_strand_id
1 'polypeptide(L)'
;VPEALAALSISASVCYIAVSAAKVWGMPGQAITIITALSVALATAVPRLLAPLVPSAEGLAQLLMQIFYATIGASANVSLVIQTAPVLFLFSLLALGAHLSLLLLVGRLAGFSMREMLLASNANIGGPSTVAGMAAAKGWTSSVIPGILTSTLGYAIGTFLGIGLGYSALRKIG
;
A
#
# COMPACT_ATOMS: atom_id res chain seq x y z
N VAL A 1 -5.13 24.04 -9.26
CA VAL A 1 -6.48 24.11 -8.63
C VAL A 1 -7.51 23.26 -9.36
N PRO A 2 -7.78 23.42 -10.69
CA PRO A 2 -8.81 22.63 -11.36
C PRO A 2 -8.50 21.12 -11.40
N GLU A 3 -7.23 20.74 -11.61
CA GLU A 3 -6.79 19.33 -11.62
C GLU A 3 -6.93 18.67 -10.24
N ALA A 4 -6.60 19.40 -9.17
CA ALA A 4 -6.75 18.95 -7.80
C ALA A 4 -8.22 18.69 -7.43
N LEU A 5 -9.13 19.59 -7.85
CA LEU A 5 -10.56 19.41 -7.67
C LEU A 5 -11.07 18.20 -8.46
N ALA A 6 -10.64 18.05 -9.72
CA ALA A 6 -11.01 16.91 -10.55
C ALA A 6 -10.53 15.57 -9.95
N ALA A 7 -9.30 15.52 -9.44
CA ALA A 7 -8.77 14.34 -8.75
C ALA A 7 -9.60 13.97 -7.50
N LEU A 8 -10.00 14.96 -6.71
CA LEU A 8 -10.87 14.77 -5.55
C LEU A 8 -12.27 14.31 -5.96
N SER A 9 -12.86 14.91 -7.00
CA SER A 9 -14.18 14.51 -7.51
C SER A 9 -14.17 13.07 -7.99
N ILE A 10 -13.17 12.66 -8.78
CA ILE A 10 -13.02 11.28 -9.25
C ILE A 10 -12.86 10.33 -8.06
N SER A 11 -11.99 10.66 -7.10
CA SER A 11 -11.78 9.85 -5.90
C SER A 11 -13.06 9.70 -5.07
N ALA A 12 -13.81 10.78 -4.89
CA ALA A 12 -15.09 10.78 -4.17
C ALA A 12 -16.14 9.93 -4.90
N SER A 13 -16.23 10.02 -6.23
CA SER A 13 -17.12 9.18 -7.03
C SER A 13 -16.77 7.69 -6.91
N VAL A 14 -15.48 7.34 -6.99
CA VAL A 14 -15.02 5.95 -6.79
C VAL A 14 -15.39 5.45 -5.41
N CYS A 15 -15.12 6.23 -4.36
CA CYS A 15 -15.50 5.88 -2.99
C CYS A 15 -17.00 5.68 -2.82
N TYR A 16 -17.82 6.60 -3.36
CA TYR A 16 -19.27 6.51 -3.26
C TYR A 16 -19.82 5.26 -3.96
N ILE A 17 -19.37 4.99 -5.19
CA ILE A 17 -19.76 3.81 -5.97
C ILE A 17 -19.35 2.54 -5.23
N ALA A 18 -18.11 2.47 -4.74
CA ALA A 18 -17.58 1.30 -4.06
C ALA A 18 -18.32 0.99 -2.74
N VAL A 19 -18.55 2.02 -1.91
CA VAL A 19 -19.28 1.86 -0.63
C VAL A 19 -20.74 1.46 -0.89
N SER A 20 -21.38 2.05 -1.89
CA SER A 20 -22.75 1.70 -2.26
C SER A 20 -22.84 0.26 -2.77
N ALA A 21 -21.92 -0.16 -3.64
CA ALA A 21 -21.83 -1.54 -4.12
C ALA A 21 -21.56 -2.53 -2.98
N ALA A 22 -20.62 -2.22 -2.09
CA ALA A 22 -20.30 -3.04 -0.91
C ALA A 22 -21.54 -3.25 -0.01
N LYS A 23 -22.35 -2.20 0.17
CA LYS A 23 -23.59 -2.27 0.94
C LYS A 23 -24.66 -3.11 0.26
N VAL A 24 -24.86 -2.93 -1.05
CA VAL A 24 -25.84 -3.70 -1.84
C VAL A 24 -25.49 -5.20 -1.87
N TRP A 25 -24.20 -5.53 -1.94
CA TRP A 25 -23.73 -6.91 -1.88
C TRP A 25 -23.66 -7.51 -0.47
N GLY A 26 -24.09 -6.77 0.56
CA GLY A 26 -24.10 -7.25 1.94
C GLY A 26 -22.71 -7.45 2.55
N MET A 27 -21.68 -6.81 1.98
CA MET A 27 -20.27 -6.96 2.37
C MET A 27 -19.63 -5.60 2.70
N PRO A 28 -20.16 -4.83 3.67
CA PRO A 28 -19.70 -3.47 3.95
C PRO A 28 -18.22 -3.41 4.36
N GLY A 29 -17.69 -4.47 4.98
CA GLY A 29 -16.27 -4.58 5.35
C GLY A 29 -15.30 -4.66 4.17
N GLN A 30 -15.79 -4.87 2.93
CA GLN A 30 -14.94 -4.96 1.74
C GLN A 30 -14.93 -3.68 0.90
N ALA A 31 -15.50 -2.58 1.39
CA ALA A 31 -15.55 -1.32 0.67
C ALA A 31 -14.16 -0.85 0.20
N ILE A 32 -13.13 -0.94 1.06
CA ILE A 32 -11.76 -0.54 0.72
C ILE A 32 -11.20 -1.38 -0.44
N THR A 33 -11.47 -2.69 -0.44
CA THR A 33 -11.05 -3.59 -1.52
C THR A 33 -11.71 -3.26 -2.85
N ILE A 34 -13.00 -2.94 -2.83
CA ILE A 34 -13.73 -2.51 -4.03
C ILE A 34 -13.22 -1.15 -4.52
N ILE A 35 -12.90 -0.22 -3.61
CA ILE A 35 -12.24 1.05 -3.96
C ILE A 35 -10.91 0.80 -4.67
N THR A 36 -10.08 -0.11 -4.15
CA THR A 36 -8.82 -0.49 -4.77
C THR A 36 -9.04 -1.09 -6.16
N ALA A 37 -10.00 -2.01 -6.30
CA ALA A 37 -10.34 -2.64 -7.58
C ALA A 37 -10.73 -1.59 -8.64
N LEU A 38 -11.65 -0.70 -8.29
CA LEU A 38 -12.14 0.35 -9.18
C LEU A 38 -11.03 1.35 -9.52
N SER A 39 -10.21 1.75 -8.54
CA SER A 39 -9.08 2.66 -8.74
C SER A 39 -8.06 2.07 -9.72
N VAL A 40 -7.68 0.79 -9.54
CA VAL A 40 -6.75 0.10 -10.44
C VAL A 40 -7.36 -0.09 -11.83
N ALA A 41 -8.63 -0.48 -11.92
CA ALA A 41 -9.33 -0.63 -13.20
C ALA A 41 -9.40 0.70 -13.96
N LEU A 42 -9.75 1.79 -13.27
CA LEU A 42 -9.81 3.13 -13.87
C LEU A 42 -8.43 3.61 -14.32
N ALA A 43 -7.41 3.43 -13.48
CA ALA A 43 -6.03 3.78 -13.80
C ALA A 43 -5.49 3.00 -15.01
N THR A 44 -5.92 1.75 -15.17
CA THR A 44 -5.51 0.88 -16.29
C THR A 44 -6.29 1.19 -17.57
N ALA A 45 -7.59 1.47 -17.48
CA ALA A 45 -8.45 1.68 -18.64
C ALA A 45 -8.26 3.05 -19.31
N VAL A 46 -8.03 4.10 -18.51
CA VAL A 46 -7.92 5.48 -19.01
C VAL A 46 -6.68 6.23 -18.50
N PRO A 47 -5.46 5.67 -18.63
CA PRO A 47 -4.24 6.23 -18.04
C PRO A 47 -3.92 7.63 -18.59
N ARG A 48 -4.21 7.89 -19.87
CA ARG A 48 -3.95 9.18 -20.52
C ARG A 48 -4.78 10.33 -19.94
N LEU A 49 -5.99 10.04 -19.46
CA LEU A 49 -6.87 11.05 -18.85
C LEU A 49 -6.48 11.33 -17.39
N LEU A 50 -5.96 10.32 -16.69
CA LEU A 50 -5.56 10.48 -15.28
C LEU A 50 -4.14 11.00 -15.10
N ALA A 51 -3.23 10.75 -16.06
CA ALA A 51 -1.82 11.14 -15.95
C ALA A 51 -1.60 12.63 -15.60
N PRO A 52 -2.34 13.60 -16.19
CA PRO A 52 -2.20 15.02 -15.81
C PRO A 52 -2.61 15.31 -14.36
N LEU A 53 -3.47 14.49 -13.77
CA LEU A 53 -3.98 14.68 -12.41
C LEU A 53 -3.02 14.15 -11.35
N VAL A 54 -2.12 13.23 -11.70
CA VAL A 54 -1.23 12.52 -10.76
C VAL A 54 -0.43 13.47 -9.85
N PRO A 55 0.26 14.52 -10.34
CA PRO A 55 1.07 15.38 -9.47
C PRO A 55 0.23 16.09 -8.40
N SER A 56 -0.94 16.61 -8.80
CA SER A 56 -1.88 17.26 -7.87
C SER A 56 -2.50 16.25 -6.90
N ALA A 57 -2.85 15.06 -7.39
CA ALA A 57 -3.46 13.99 -6.61
C ALA A 57 -2.49 13.42 -5.56
N GLU A 58 -1.22 13.25 -5.90
CA GLU A 58 -0.19 12.72 -5.01
C GLU A 58 0.07 13.66 -3.82
N GLY A 59 0.20 14.97 -4.09
CA GLY A 59 0.34 15.97 -3.02
C GLY A 59 -0.86 16.00 -2.08
N LEU A 60 -2.09 15.93 -2.62
CA LEU A 60 -3.30 15.84 -1.81
C LEU A 60 -3.39 14.54 -1.01
N ALA A 61 -3.05 13.40 -1.62
CA ALA A 61 -3.05 12.10 -0.96
C ALA A 61 -2.08 12.10 0.22
N GLN A 62 -0.87 12.65 0.05
CA GLN A 62 0.10 12.79 1.14
C GLN A 62 -0.46 13.63 2.29
N LEU A 63 -1.05 14.80 1.99
CA LEU A 63 -1.64 15.67 3.00
C LEU A 63 -2.79 15.01 3.76
N LEU A 64 -3.72 14.38 3.04
CA LEU A 64 -4.85 13.66 3.65
C LEU A 64 -4.39 12.46 4.49
N MET A 65 -3.33 11.76 4.06
CA MET A 65 -2.74 10.68 4.86
C MET A 65 -2.11 11.18 6.15
N GLN A 66 -1.46 12.35 6.15
CA GLN A 66 -0.95 12.93 7.40
C GLN A 66 -2.08 13.24 8.38
N ILE A 67 -3.20 13.80 7.90
CA ILE A 67 -4.38 14.04 8.74
C ILE A 67 -4.93 12.72 9.28
N PHE A 68 -5.06 11.70 8.43
CA PHE A 68 -5.48 10.36 8.84
C PHE A 68 -4.58 9.78 9.94
N TYR A 69 -3.26 9.78 9.76
CA TYR A 69 -2.32 9.28 10.77
C TYR A 69 -2.39 10.08 12.08
N ALA A 70 -2.51 11.40 11.99
CA ALA A 70 -2.70 12.24 13.17
C ALA A 70 -3.97 11.88 13.94
N THR A 71 -5.09 11.62 13.25
CA THR A 71 -6.35 11.22 13.91
C THR A 71 -6.28 9.84 14.55
N ILE A 72 -5.63 8.86 13.90
CA ILE A 72 -5.39 7.53 14.48
C ILE A 72 -4.50 7.64 15.71
N GLY A 73 -3.43 8.42 15.64
CA GLY A 73 -2.52 8.67 16.76
C GLY A 73 -3.22 9.37 17.93
N ALA A 74 -4.03 10.39 17.66
CA ALA A 74 -4.79 11.11 18.67
C ALA A 74 -5.86 10.24 19.35
N SER A 75 -6.40 9.24 18.64
CA SER A 75 -7.39 8.29 19.15
C SER A 75 -6.77 7.11 19.89
N ALA A 76 -5.44 6.97 19.89
CA ALA A 76 -4.75 5.83 20.48
C ALA A 76 -4.64 5.96 22.02
N ASN A 77 -4.85 4.86 22.73
CA ASN A 77 -4.64 4.80 24.18
C ASN A 77 -3.14 4.58 24.48
N VAL A 78 -2.47 5.62 24.97
CA VAL A 78 -1.02 5.58 25.27
C VAL A 78 -0.65 4.47 26.25
N SER A 79 -1.48 4.23 27.28
CA SER A 79 -1.22 3.16 28.26
C SER A 79 -1.27 1.78 27.61
N LEU A 80 -2.28 1.53 26.77
CA LEU A 80 -2.39 0.28 26.03
C LEU A 80 -1.23 0.10 25.04
N VAL A 81 -0.84 1.18 24.35
CA VAL A 81 0.30 1.18 23.44
C VAL A 81 1.58 0.82 24.20
N ILE A 82 1.86 1.42 25.35
CA ILE A 82 3.07 1.11 26.13
C ILE A 82 3.10 -0.36 26.57
N GLN A 83 1.95 -0.95 26.88
CA GLN A 83 1.86 -2.36 27.30
C GLN A 83 2.01 -3.34 26.13
N THR A 84 1.45 -3.01 24.96
CA THR A 84 1.37 -3.94 23.81
C THR A 84 2.46 -3.70 22.76
N ALA A 85 2.85 -2.45 22.53
CA ALA A 85 3.81 -2.07 21.51
C ALA A 85 5.20 -2.72 21.67
N PRO A 86 5.77 -2.94 22.87
CA PRO A 86 7.07 -3.59 22.99
C PRO A 86 7.10 -5.00 22.39
N VAL A 87 6.04 -5.79 22.64
CA VAL A 87 5.93 -7.15 22.10
C VAL A 87 5.72 -7.10 20.59
N LEU A 88 4.85 -6.22 20.10
CA LEU A 88 4.63 -6.03 18.65
C LEU A 88 5.87 -5.52 17.93
N PHE A 89 6.65 -4.65 18.58
CA PHE A 89 7.90 -4.12 18.08
C PHE A 89 8.94 -5.23 17.97
N LEU A 90 9.13 -6.04 19.02
CA LEU A 90 10.06 -7.15 19.00
C LEU A 90 9.66 -8.20 17.95
N PHE A 91 8.36 -8.54 17.89
CA PHE A 91 7.83 -9.42 16.86
C PHE A 91 8.11 -8.89 15.45
N SER A 92 7.81 -7.61 15.21
CA SER A 92 8.07 -6.98 13.91
C SER A 92 9.55 -6.94 13.59
N LEU A 93 10.42 -6.59 14.55
CA LEU A 93 11.86 -6.55 14.39
C LEU A 93 12.42 -7.92 13.99
N LEU A 94 11.99 -8.98 14.69
CA LEU A 94 12.40 -10.34 14.37
C LEU A 94 11.86 -10.80 13.02
N ALA A 95 10.59 -10.54 12.71
CA ALA A 95 9.97 -10.92 11.45
C ALA A 95 10.62 -10.20 10.25
N LEU A 96 10.83 -8.88 10.36
CA LEU A 96 11.47 -8.05 9.35
C LEU A 96 12.96 -8.40 9.19
N GLY A 97 13.64 -8.66 10.30
CA GLY A 97 15.03 -9.11 10.31
C GLY A 97 15.20 -10.47 9.63
N ALA A 98 14.32 -11.42 9.94
CA ALA A 98 14.30 -12.74 9.29
C ALA A 98 13.96 -12.62 7.80
N HIS A 99 12.95 -11.82 7.43
CA HIS A 99 12.61 -11.53 6.03
C HIS A 99 13.82 -10.99 5.26
N LEU A 100 14.47 -9.94 5.78
CA LEU A 100 15.60 -9.32 5.10
C LEU A 100 16.79 -10.29 5.01
N SER A 101 17.09 -11.01 6.09
CA SER A 101 18.19 -11.98 6.12
C SER A 101 17.99 -13.10 5.11
N LEU A 102 16.78 -13.67 5.06
CA LEU A 102 16.41 -14.71 4.11
C LEU A 102 16.47 -14.20 2.67
N LEU A 103 15.92 -13.01 2.42
CA LEU A 103 15.93 -12.39 1.09
C LEU A 103 17.36 -12.13 0.60
N LEU A 104 18.23 -11.63 1.47
CA LEU A 104 19.64 -11.39 1.13
C LEU A 104 20.40 -12.69 0.91
N LEU A 105 20.16 -13.72 1.72
CA LEU A 105 20.80 -15.03 1.57
C LEU A 105 20.38 -15.70 0.26
N VAL A 106 19.07 -15.88 0.05
CA VAL A 106 18.52 -16.55 -1.13
C VAL A 106 18.77 -15.72 -2.38
N GLY A 107 18.58 -14.41 -2.31
CA GLY A 107 18.76 -13.52 -3.45
C GLY A 107 20.21 -13.48 -3.92
N ARG A 108 21.18 -13.51 -3.00
CA ARG A 108 22.60 -13.60 -3.34
C ARG A 108 22.96 -14.94 -3.99
N LEU A 109 22.39 -16.04 -3.50
CA LEU A 109 22.57 -17.37 -4.12
C LEU A 109 21.94 -17.45 -5.52
N ALA A 110 20.84 -16.73 -5.74
CA ALA A 110 20.18 -16.61 -7.04
C ALA A 110 20.84 -15.59 -7.99
N GLY A 111 21.91 -14.91 -7.55
CA GLY A 111 22.68 -13.97 -8.39
C GLY A 111 22.11 -12.55 -8.48
N PHE A 112 21.14 -12.18 -7.65
CA PHE A 112 20.59 -10.82 -7.62
C PHE A 112 21.58 -9.82 -7.00
N SER A 113 21.55 -8.59 -7.50
CA SER A 113 22.36 -7.50 -6.95
C SER A 113 21.82 -7.03 -5.60
N MET A 114 22.70 -6.49 -4.75
CA MET A 114 22.30 -5.87 -3.47
C MET A 114 21.25 -4.76 -3.66
N ARG A 115 21.37 -4.00 -4.76
CA ARG A 115 20.40 -2.96 -5.14
C ARG A 115 19.00 -3.55 -5.31
N GLU A 116 18.87 -4.60 -6.12
CA GLU A 116 17.59 -5.23 -6.41
C GLU A 116 16.98 -5.86 -5.15
N MET A 117 17.79 -6.54 -4.34
CA MET A 117 17.32 -7.17 -3.10
C MET A 117 16.82 -6.13 -2.09
N LEU A 118 17.52 -5.03 -1.89
CA LEU A 118 17.10 -3.97 -0.97
C LEU A 118 15.84 -3.25 -1.46
N LEU A 119 15.76 -2.96 -2.76
CA LEU A 119 14.56 -2.37 -3.35
C LEU A 119 13.37 -3.31 -3.29
N ALA A 120 13.56 -4.61 -3.52
CA ALA A 120 12.51 -5.62 -3.41
C ALA A 120 11.99 -5.76 -1.97
N SER A 121 12.90 -5.77 -0.98
CA SER A 121 12.51 -5.80 0.44
C SER A 121 11.69 -4.56 0.81
N ASN A 122 12.16 -3.37 0.41
CA ASN A 122 11.47 -2.13 0.67
C ASN A 122 10.14 -2.03 -0.08
N ALA A 123 10.05 -2.57 -1.30
CA ALA A 123 8.82 -2.65 -2.06
C ALA A 123 7.76 -3.53 -1.39
N ASN A 124 8.18 -4.63 -0.76
CA ASN A 124 7.31 -5.52 -0.01
C ASN A 124 6.79 -4.89 1.29
N ILE A 125 7.66 -4.22 2.05
CA ILE A 125 7.32 -3.73 3.40
C ILE A 125 6.88 -2.27 3.39
N GLY A 126 7.70 -1.39 2.81
CA GLY A 126 7.55 0.07 2.93
C GLY A 126 6.68 0.70 1.85
N GLY A 127 6.44 0.01 0.72
CA GLY A 127 5.56 0.50 -0.34
C GLY A 127 6.16 1.58 -1.27
N PRO A 128 5.33 2.18 -2.15
CA PRO A 128 5.82 2.96 -3.30
C PRO A 128 6.65 4.19 -2.93
N SER A 129 6.20 4.95 -1.92
CA SER A 129 6.84 6.19 -1.49
C SER A 129 8.22 5.96 -0.87
N THR A 130 8.36 4.92 -0.06
CA THR A 130 9.63 4.58 0.59
C THR A 130 10.63 4.00 -0.41
N VAL A 131 10.18 3.24 -1.41
CA VAL A 131 11.03 2.74 -2.50
C VAL A 131 11.56 3.89 -3.33
N ALA A 132 10.69 4.84 -3.72
CA ALA A 132 11.09 6.05 -4.42
C ALA A 132 12.13 6.84 -3.61
N GLY A 133 11.89 7.03 -2.32
CA GLY A 133 12.81 7.71 -1.41
C GLY A 133 14.17 7.02 -1.29
N MET A 134 14.19 5.68 -1.11
CA MET A 134 15.43 4.91 -1.03
C MET A 134 16.23 4.96 -2.34
N ALA A 135 15.56 4.76 -3.47
CA ALA A 135 16.20 4.79 -4.78
C ALA A 135 16.78 6.18 -5.07
N ALA A 136 16.07 7.26 -4.75
CA ALA A 136 16.58 8.63 -4.86
C ALA A 136 17.80 8.86 -3.94
N ALA A 137 17.71 8.49 -2.67
CA ALA A 137 18.79 8.68 -1.69
C ALA A 137 20.06 7.88 -2.03
N LYS A 138 19.94 6.76 -2.75
CA LYS A 138 21.07 5.93 -3.20
C LYS A 138 21.51 6.21 -4.64
N GLY A 139 20.90 7.17 -5.33
CA GLY A 139 21.22 7.50 -6.73
C GLY A 139 20.79 6.44 -7.74
N TRP A 140 19.84 5.57 -7.39
CA TRP A 140 19.32 4.49 -8.25
C TRP A 140 18.08 4.95 -9.02
N THR A 141 18.19 6.07 -9.73
CA THR A 141 17.06 6.73 -10.41
C THR A 141 16.36 5.84 -11.43
N SER A 142 17.11 4.97 -12.13
CA SER A 142 16.55 4.01 -13.09
C SER A 142 15.63 2.95 -12.44
N SER A 143 15.73 2.75 -11.13
CA SER A 143 14.93 1.77 -10.39
C SER A 143 13.74 2.39 -9.64
N VAL A 144 13.57 3.71 -9.67
CA VAL A 144 12.44 4.41 -8.99
C VAL A 144 11.10 3.94 -9.56
N ILE A 145 10.90 4.10 -10.87
CA ILE A 145 9.64 3.72 -11.52
C ILE A 145 9.39 2.21 -11.42
N PRO A 146 10.36 1.33 -11.77
CA PRO A 146 10.17 -0.11 -11.60
C PRO A 146 9.81 -0.52 -10.16
N GLY A 147 10.42 0.10 -9.16
CA GLY A 147 10.14 -0.18 -7.75
C GLY A 147 8.75 0.27 -7.29
N ILE A 148 8.31 1.45 -7.71
CA ILE A 148 6.93 1.95 -7.48
C ILE A 148 5.92 0.99 -8.11
N LEU A 149 6.13 0.57 -9.35
CA LEU A 149 5.22 -0.33 -10.06
C LEU A 149 5.18 -1.73 -9.41
N THR A 150 6.34 -2.27 -9.06
CA THR A 150 6.43 -3.61 -8.42
C THR A 150 5.72 -3.61 -7.07
N SER A 151 5.94 -2.59 -6.24
CA SER A 151 5.29 -2.47 -4.92
C SER A 151 3.78 -2.29 -5.04
N THR A 152 3.30 -1.37 -5.90
CA THR A 152 1.86 -1.14 -6.12
C THR A 152 1.15 -2.38 -6.65
N LEU A 153 1.75 -3.07 -7.63
CA LEU A 153 1.20 -4.32 -8.18
C LEU A 153 1.15 -5.42 -7.12
N GLY A 154 2.24 -5.60 -6.36
CA GLY A 154 2.31 -6.57 -5.27
C GLY A 154 1.22 -6.33 -4.21
N TYR A 155 1.02 -5.07 -3.82
CA TYR A 155 -0.05 -4.68 -2.89
C TYR A 155 -1.44 -5.02 -3.44
N ALA A 156 -1.71 -4.69 -4.69
CA ALA A 156 -3.00 -5.00 -5.33
C ALA A 156 -3.27 -6.51 -5.30
N ILE A 157 -2.35 -7.32 -5.83
CA ILE A 157 -2.50 -8.78 -5.90
C ILE A 157 -2.60 -9.39 -4.50
N GLY A 158 -1.68 -9.04 -3.60
CA GLY A 158 -1.63 -9.58 -2.24
C GLY A 158 -2.91 -9.28 -1.45
N THR A 159 -3.50 -8.10 -1.63
CA THR A 159 -4.75 -7.72 -0.97
C THR A 159 -5.90 -8.66 -1.38
N PHE A 160 -6.10 -8.90 -2.68
CA PHE A 160 -7.17 -9.78 -3.15
C PHE A 160 -6.93 -11.24 -2.76
N LEU A 161 -5.69 -11.73 -2.87
CA LEU A 161 -5.34 -13.08 -2.45
C LEU A 161 -5.56 -13.29 -0.95
N GLY A 162 -5.16 -12.32 -0.12
CA GLY A 162 -5.36 -12.37 1.33
C GLY A 162 -6.84 -12.46 1.71
N ILE A 163 -7.70 -11.70 1.03
CA ILE A 163 -9.16 -11.77 1.23
C ILE A 163 -9.71 -13.12 0.77
N GLY A 164 -9.28 -13.63 -0.39
CA GLY A 164 -9.69 -14.94 -0.89
C GLY A 164 -9.33 -16.07 0.06
N LEU A 165 -8.11 -16.05 0.61
CA LEU A 165 -7.65 -17.00 1.62
C LEU A 165 -8.44 -16.83 2.93
N GLY A 166 -8.66 -15.60 3.39
CA GLY A 166 -9.46 -15.34 4.59
C GLY A 166 -10.88 -15.88 4.48
N TYR A 167 -11.54 -15.66 3.34
CA TYR A 167 -12.88 -16.17 3.10
C TYR A 167 -12.94 -17.71 3.00
N SER A 168 -11.93 -18.31 2.37
CA SER A 168 -11.92 -19.76 2.10
C SER A 168 -11.45 -20.61 3.27
N ALA A 169 -10.45 -20.13 4.03
CA ALA A 169 -9.78 -20.89 5.07
C ALA A 169 -10.22 -20.48 6.49
N LEU A 170 -10.35 -19.18 6.79
CA LEU A 170 -10.66 -18.73 8.15
C LEU A 170 -12.15 -18.80 8.48
N ARG A 171 -13.03 -18.57 7.50
CA ARG A 171 -14.50 -18.69 7.69
C ARG A 171 -14.97 -20.13 7.92
N LYS A 172 -14.13 -21.14 7.66
CA LYS A 172 -14.45 -22.56 7.92
C LYS A 172 -14.05 -23.02 9.33
N ILE A 173 -13.25 -22.21 10.04
CA ILE A 173 -12.64 -22.57 11.33
C ILE A 173 -13.31 -21.84 12.51
N GLY A 174 -14.11 -20.78 12.25
CA GLY A 174 -14.95 -20.10 13.24
C GLY A 174 -16.42 -20.22 12.90
#